data_AF-A0A9E5K3E0-F1
#
_entry.id   AF-A0A9E5K3E0-F1
#
_cell.length_a   1.000
_cell.length_b   1.000
_cell.length_c   1.000
_cell.angle_alpha   90.00
_cell.angle_beta   90.00
_cell.angle_gamma   90.00
#
_symmetry.space_group_name_H-M   'P 1'
#
loop_
_entity.id
_entity.type
_entity.pdbx_description
1 polymer ?
#
loop_
_entity_poly.entity_id
_entity_poly.type
_entity_poly.pdbx_seq_one_letter_code
_entity_poly.pdbx_strand_id
1 'polypeptide(L)'
;MADAATAKIGRPLRFVVLCPHFAPDIAPTGRVMTQLVEQWAALGHEIHVVTSLPWYRSHRVEPGWNGRLIRRETTTWGSVIRVHPLTSANKSNLVARAVAFVIFSLMAGFCAATITRKRVDAVIAMSPPLTLGTVGWLAARVRRTRLVFNVQDIFPDAVVRTGAITNRFVISLASWLERFTYRRSHAVVVLSDDLCANVRAKLSVSRASTVHVVPNFVDTVGITPRDRLTPYRTELGLGTEPVVMYAGNVGYSQGLEALVEVARRNSNISFVVNGDGAALADLRAQAAGLANVRFSGYQPDDRLAEVLATADVQVVSLRAGLAAVSVPSKVYSILAAGRGVV
;
A
#
# COMPACT_ATOMS: atom_id res chain seq x y z
N MET A 1 1.19 -3.44 -30.37
CA MET A 1 2.38 -2.76 -29.82
C MET A 1 2.98 -3.57 -28.67
N ALA A 2 3.31 -4.84 -28.90
CA ALA A 2 3.76 -5.78 -27.85
C ALA A 2 5.28 -6.00 -27.80
N ASP A 3 6.09 -5.17 -28.48
CA ASP A 3 7.43 -5.61 -28.89
C ASP A 3 8.59 -4.64 -28.61
N ALA A 4 8.42 -3.70 -27.66
CA ALA A 4 9.48 -2.80 -27.22
C ALA A 4 9.90 -2.96 -25.74
N ALA A 5 9.05 -3.57 -24.90
CA ALA A 5 9.31 -3.76 -23.47
C ALA A 5 10.11 -5.03 -23.14
N THR A 6 10.27 -5.94 -24.11
CA THR A 6 11.09 -7.16 -24.04
C THR A 6 12.60 -6.87 -24.16
N ALA A 7 13.02 -5.61 -23.97
CA ALA A 7 14.40 -5.19 -24.00
C ALA A 7 15.19 -5.84 -22.84
N LYS A 8 15.95 -6.90 -23.17
CA LYS A 8 16.96 -7.58 -22.34
C LYS A 8 16.48 -7.98 -20.95
N ILE A 9 15.46 -8.84 -20.88
CA ILE A 9 15.31 -9.67 -19.67
C ILE A 9 16.57 -10.54 -19.61
N GLY A 10 17.42 -10.28 -18.62
CA GLY A 10 18.63 -11.07 -18.39
C GLY A 10 18.29 -12.52 -18.07
N ARG A 11 19.29 -13.31 -17.64
CA ARG A 11 19.03 -14.68 -17.16
C ARG A 11 17.87 -14.70 -16.14
N PRO A 12 17.05 -15.76 -16.08
CA PRO A 12 16.09 -15.96 -15.01
C PRO A 12 16.74 -15.76 -13.63
N LEU A 13 16.12 -14.92 -12.80
CA LEU A 13 16.54 -14.63 -11.44
C LEU A 13 15.62 -15.35 -10.44
N ARG A 14 16.13 -15.58 -9.24
CA ARG A 14 15.34 -16.12 -8.12
C ARG A 14 15.24 -15.11 -6.98
N PHE A 15 14.01 -14.75 -6.62
CA PHE A 15 13.74 -13.77 -5.56
C PHE A 15 13.05 -14.41 -4.36
N VAL A 16 13.37 -13.91 -3.17
CA VAL A 16 12.55 -14.14 -1.96
C VAL A 16 11.90 -12.82 -1.59
N VAL A 17 10.57 -12.78 -1.56
CA VAL A 17 9.79 -11.57 -1.30
C VAL A 17 9.17 -11.66 0.09
N LEU A 18 9.44 -10.67 0.95
CA LEU A 18 8.86 -10.49 2.27
C LEU A 18 7.87 -9.32 2.22
N CYS A 19 6.60 -9.60 2.44
CA CYS A 19 5.54 -8.59 2.49
C CYS A 19 4.52 -8.95 3.57
N PRO A 20 3.83 -7.99 4.20
CA PRO A 20 2.85 -8.30 5.22
C PRO A 20 1.54 -8.81 4.63
N HIS A 21 1.22 -8.44 3.38
CA HIS A 21 -0.02 -8.79 2.71
C HIS A 21 0.27 -9.24 1.28
N PHE A 22 -0.50 -10.21 0.80
CA PHE A 22 -0.42 -10.79 -0.53
C PHE A 22 -1.77 -11.45 -0.84
N ALA A 23 -2.17 -11.53 -2.11
CA ALA A 23 -3.44 -12.14 -2.51
C ALA A 23 -3.64 -13.51 -1.82
N PRO A 24 -4.86 -13.85 -1.35
CA PRO A 24 -6.12 -13.14 -1.56
C PRO A 24 -6.41 -12.02 -0.55
N ASP A 25 -5.43 -11.63 0.28
CA ASP A 25 -5.58 -10.44 1.13
C ASP A 25 -5.74 -9.19 0.25
N ILE A 26 -6.67 -8.30 0.61
CA ILE A 26 -7.07 -7.14 -0.19
C ILE A 26 -6.36 -5.84 0.19
N ALA A 27 -5.40 -5.89 1.13
CA ALA A 27 -4.62 -4.72 1.51
C ALA A 27 -4.03 -4.01 0.26
N PRO A 28 -4.11 -2.68 0.13
CA PRO A 28 -3.66 -1.97 -1.07
C PRO A 28 -2.20 -2.26 -1.46
N THR A 29 -1.30 -2.26 -0.48
CA THR A 29 0.11 -2.61 -0.71
C THR A 29 0.29 -4.10 -1.02
N GLY A 30 -0.58 -4.97 -0.50
CA GLY A 30 -0.62 -6.38 -0.86
C GLY A 30 -0.99 -6.60 -2.32
N ARG A 31 -1.88 -5.79 -2.89
CA ARG A 31 -2.19 -5.81 -4.33
C ARG A 31 -0.99 -5.40 -5.18
N VAL A 32 -0.27 -4.34 -4.78
CA VAL A 32 0.99 -3.92 -5.44
C VAL A 32 2.01 -5.06 -5.43
N MET A 33 2.24 -5.69 -4.27
CA MET A 33 3.18 -6.81 -4.16
C MET A 33 2.73 -8.04 -4.96
N THR A 34 1.42 -8.29 -5.04
CA THR A 34 0.85 -9.39 -5.86
C THR A 34 1.15 -9.15 -7.34
N GLN A 35 0.81 -7.96 -7.85
CA GLN A 35 1.05 -7.61 -9.25
C GLN A 35 2.55 -7.60 -9.59
N LEU A 36 3.42 -7.12 -8.70
CA LEU A 36 4.87 -7.22 -8.90
C LEU A 36 5.34 -8.68 -9.07
N VAL A 37 4.87 -9.58 -8.21
CA VAL A 37 5.24 -11.00 -8.26
C VAL A 37 4.71 -11.66 -9.54
N GLU A 38 3.46 -11.38 -9.92
CA GLU A 38 2.86 -11.90 -11.15
C GLU A 38 3.61 -11.42 -12.40
N GLN A 39 3.98 -10.13 -12.46
CA GLN A 39 4.75 -9.59 -13.57
C GLN A 39 6.17 -10.16 -13.61
N TRP A 40 6.87 -10.28 -12.48
CA TRP A 40 8.18 -10.93 -12.44
C TRP A 40 8.13 -12.41 -12.83
N ALA A 41 7.08 -13.12 -12.42
CA ALA A 41 6.83 -14.49 -12.84
C ALA A 41 6.58 -14.60 -14.36
N ALA A 42 5.80 -13.68 -14.93
CA ALA A 42 5.56 -13.60 -16.38
C ALA A 42 6.83 -13.31 -17.17
N LEU A 43 7.79 -12.58 -16.58
CA LEU A 43 9.14 -12.37 -17.12
C LEU A 43 10.07 -13.59 -16.94
N GLY A 44 9.57 -14.71 -16.41
CA GLY A 44 10.30 -15.97 -16.27
C GLY A 44 11.17 -16.09 -15.01
N HIS A 45 10.98 -15.24 -14.01
CA HIS A 45 11.71 -15.33 -12.74
C HIS A 45 11.08 -16.33 -11.77
N GLU A 46 11.89 -16.98 -10.93
CA GLU A 46 11.40 -17.87 -9.87
C GLU A 46 11.20 -17.08 -8.57
N ILE A 47 9.97 -17.01 -8.08
CA ILE A 47 9.61 -16.14 -6.95
C ILE A 47 9.15 -16.96 -5.76
N HIS A 48 9.69 -16.64 -4.59
CA HIS A 48 9.29 -17.25 -3.32
C HIS A 48 8.76 -16.17 -2.38
N VAL A 49 7.46 -16.17 -2.12
CA VAL A 49 6.80 -15.16 -1.27
C VAL A 49 6.70 -15.68 0.16
N VAL A 50 7.02 -14.84 1.14
CA VAL A 50 6.74 -15.05 2.56
C VAL A 50 5.87 -13.89 3.03
N THR A 51 4.67 -14.21 3.50
CA THR A 51 3.61 -13.24 3.82
C THR A 51 2.78 -13.67 5.02
N SER A 52 1.83 -12.84 5.47
CA SER A 52 0.86 -13.28 6.47
C SER A 52 -0.27 -14.13 5.86
N LEU A 53 -1.01 -14.85 6.72
CA LEU A 53 -2.37 -15.28 6.38
C LEU A 53 -3.26 -14.04 6.12
N PRO A 54 -4.28 -14.11 5.24
CA PRO A 54 -5.18 -12.99 4.99
C PRO A 54 -5.90 -12.55 6.28
N TRP A 55 -5.84 -11.26 6.58
CA TRP A 55 -6.43 -10.73 7.82
C TRP A 55 -6.80 -9.23 7.78
N TYR A 56 -6.50 -8.52 6.70
CA TYR A 56 -6.63 -7.07 6.61
C TYR A 56 -8.05 -6.55 6.89
N ARG A 57 -9.09 -7.22 6.38
CA ARG A 57 -10.48 -6.73 6.42
C ARG A 57 -11.01 -6.49 7.84
N SER A 58 -10.83 -7.48 8.71
CA SER A 58 -11.42 -7.51 10.05
C SER A 58 -10.36 -7.42 11.15
N HIS A 59 -9.08 -7.27 10.77
CA HIS A 59 -7.94 -7.45 11.66
C HIS A 59 -7.97 -8.79 12.41
N ARG A 60 -8.50 -9.82 11.75
CA ARG A 60 -8.55 -11.21 12.20
C ARG A 60 -8.32 -12.11 10.99
N VAL A 61 -7.69 -13.25 11.20
CA VAL A 61 -7.46 -14.23 10.14
C VAL A 61 -8.80 -14.59 9.50
N GLU A 62 -8.85 -14.52 8.17
CA GLU A 62 -10.08 -14.75 7.42
C GLU A 62 -10.58 -16.21 7.55
N PRO A 63 -11.90 -16.45 7.48
CA PRO A 63 -12.45 -17.80 7.43
C PRO A 63 -11.77 -18.67 6.36
N GLY A 64 -11.53 -19.95 6.65
CA GLY A 64 -10.77 -20.87 5.78
C GLY A 64 -9.25 -20.83 5.97
N TRP A 65 -8.71 -19.79 6.62
CA TRP A 65 -7.26 -19.65 6.88
C TRP A 65 -6.83 -20.09 8.30
N ASN A 66 -7.78 -20.50 9.14
CA ASN A 66 -7.54 -20.90 10.54
C ASN A 66 -6.77 -22.23 10.71
N GLY A 67 -6.29 -22.49 11.93
CA GLY A 67 -5.81 -23.81 12.36
C GLY A 67 -4.37 -24.19 12.00
N ARG A 68 -3.60 -23.33 11.32
CA ARG A 68 -2.16 -23.54 11.08
C ARG A 68 -1.37 -22.26 11.28
N LEU A 69 -0.26 -22.34 11.99
CA LEU A 69 0.67 -21.22 12.18
C LEU A 69 1.45 -20.87 10.91
N ILE A 70 1.75 -21.89 10.10
CA ILE A 70 2.45 -21.73 8.82
C ILE A 70 1.72 -22.57 7.78
N ARG A 71 1.45 -21.98 6.62
CA ARG A 71 0.93 -22.67 5.43
C ARG A 71 1.91 -22.49 4.29
N ARG A 72 2.08 -23.53 3.48
CA ARG A 72 2.94 -23.51 2.30
C ARG A 72 2.14 -23.92 1.08
N GLU A 73 2.36 -23.19 0.01
CA GLU A 73 1.72 -23.36 -1.29
C GLU A 73 2.81 -23.36 -2.36
N THR A 74 2.72 -24.30 -3.31
CA THR A 74 3.59 -24.33 -4.50
C THR A 74 2.83 -23.66 -5.63
N THR A 75 3.52 -22.79 -6.38
CA THR A 75 2.96 -22.10 -7.54
C THR A 75 3.73 -22.51 -8.79
N THR A 76 3.19 -22.23 -9.98
CA THR A 76 3.90 -22.47 -11.25
C THR A 76 5.22 -21.70 -11.35
N TRP A 77 5.33 -20.59 -10.62
CA TRP A 77 6.49 -19.68 -10.61
C TRP A 77 7.35 -19.78 -9.34
N GLY A 78 7.04 -20.67 -8.39
CA GLY A 78 7.81 -20.87 -7.16
C GLY A 78 6.98 -21.32 -5.96
N SER A 79 6.86 -20.48 -4.93
CA SER A 79 6.09 -20.86 -3.73
C SER A 79 5.63 -19.67 -2.88
N VAL A 80 4.57 -19.87 -2.10
CA VAL A 80 4.11 -18.93 -1.06
C VAL A 80 4.16 -19.62 0.31
N ILE A 81 4.81 -19.00 1.28
CA ILE A 81 4.70 -19.37 2.71
C ILE A 81 3.91 -18.27 3.42
N ARG A 82 2.82 -18.66 4.08
CA ARG A 82 1.97 -17.77 4.87
C ARG A 82 2.14 -18.05 6.35
N VAL A 83 2.48 -17.02 7.09
CA VAL A 83 2.71 -17.07 8.54
C VAL A 83 1.52 -16.43 9.24
N HIS A 84 1.06 -17.04 10.32
CA HIS A 84 -0.01 -16.47 11.13
C HIS A 84 0.46 -15.13 11.73
N PRO A 85 -0.30 -14.02 11.58
CA PRO A 85 0.13 -12.70 12.04
C PRO A 85 0.09 -12.55 13.57
N LEU A 86 -0.49 -13.54 14.27
CA LEU A 86 -0.60 -13.64 15.74
C LEU A 86 -1.28 -12.41 16.37
N THR A 87 -2.09 -11.72 15.59
CA THR A 87 -2.76 -10.49 16.01
C THR A 87 -3.80 -10.80 17.08
N SER A 88 -3.67 -10.13 18.23
CA SER A 88 -4.67 -10.22 19.30
C SER A 88 -6.01 -9.67 18.82
N ALA A 89 -7.11 -10.36 19.18
CA ALA A 89 -8.46 -9.89 18.91
C ALA A 89 -8.83 -8.59 19.66
N ASN A 90 -8.04 -8.23 20.69
CA ASN A 90 -8.28 -7.06 21.52
C ASN A 90 -7.57 -5.81 20.94
N LYS A 91 -8.34 -4.93 20.29
CA LYS A 91 -7.84 -3.74 19.60
C LYS A 91 -7.15 -2.73 20.53
N SER A 92 -7.41 -2.76 21.84
CA SER A 92 -6.91 -1.78 22.82
C SER A 92 -5.48 -2.05 23.32
N ASN A 93 -4.95 -3.27 23.18
CA ASN A 93 -3.62 -3.62 23.69
C ASN A 93 -2.52 -3.40 22.63
N LEU A 94 -1.99 -2.18 22.58
CA LEU A 94 -0.91 -1.79 21.65
C LEU A 94 0.38 -2.61 21.84
N VAL A 95 0.72 -2.99 23.08
CA VAL A 95 1.92 -3.79 23.38
C VAL A 95 1.78 -5.20 22.81
N ALA A 96 0.63 -5.85 23.01
CA ALA A 96 0.36 -7.17 22.44
C ALA A 96 0.43 -7.15 20.91
N ARG A 97 -0.04 -6.07 20.25
CA ARG A 97 0.10 -5.90 18.80
C ARG A 97 1.55 -5.77 18.37
N ALA A 98 2.35 -4.96 19.07
CA ALA A 98 3.77 -4.80 18.78
C ALA A 98 4.52 -6.13 18.91
N VAL A 99 4.28 -6.88 19.98
CA VAL A 99 4.86 -8.22 20.20
C VAL A 99 4.45 -9.18 19.09
N ALA A 100 3.16 -9.22 18.72
CA ALA A 100 2.67 -10.05 17.62
C ALA A 100 3.38 -9.73 16.29
N PHE A 101 3.54 -8.44 15.95
CA PHE A 101 4.28 -8.03 14.76
C PHE A 101 5.75 -8.45 14.78
N VAL A 102 6.41 -8.37 15.94
CA VAL A 102 7.79 -8.83 16.10
C VAL A 102 7.87 -10.35 15.88
N ILE A 103 7.00 -11.13 16.52
CA ILE A 103 6.98 -12.60 16.36
C ILE A 103 6.70 -12.97 14.90
N PHE A 104 5.71 -12.34 14.27
CA PHE A 104 5.41 -12.51 12.86
C PHE A 104 6.66 -12.24 11.99
N SER A 105 7.37 -11.13 12.25
CA SER A 105 8.55 -10.76 11.48
C SER A 105 9.67 -11.80 11.64
N LEU A 106 9.92 -12.28 12.87
CA LEU A 106 10.93 -13.31 13.13
C LEU A 106 10.60 -14.63 12.41
N MET A 107 9.33 -15.07 12.48
CA MET A 107 8.86 -16.26 11.77
C MET A 107 8.97 -16.10 10.25
N ALA A 108 8.59 -14.94 9.72
CA ALA A 108 8.71 -14.62 8.30
C ALA A 108 10.19 -14.60 7.85
N GLY A 109 11.08 -14.02 8.66
CA GLY A 109 12.53 -14.06 8.43
C GLY A 109 13.10 -15.46 8.37
N PHE A 110 12.72 -16.32 9.34
CA PHE A 110 13.13 -17.72 9.36
C PHE A 110 12.62 -18.47 8.12
N CYS A 111 11.35 -18.26 7.75
CA CYS A 111 10.79 -18.84 6.53
C CYS A 111 11.52 -18.35 5.28
N ALA A 112 11.82 -17.06 5.17
CA ALA A 112 12.58 -16.52 4.04
C ALA A 112 13.99 -17.12 3.95
N ALA A 113 14.66 -17.31 5.08
CA ALA A 113 15.99 -17.94 5.14
C ALA A 113 15.97 -19.42 4.72
N THR A 114 14.82 -20.12 4.84
CA THR A 114 14.71 -21.59 4.64
C THR A 114 13.79 -22.02 3.50
N ILE A 115 13.06 -21.09 2.85
CA ILE A 115 12.02 -21.37 1.84
C ILE A 115 12.48 -22.26 0.67
N THR A 116 13.71 -22.07 0.20
CA THR A 116 14.30 -22.86 -0.90
C THR A 116 15.75 -23.22 -0.59
N ARG A 117 16.21 -24.39 -1.08
CA ARG A 117 17.63 -24.80 -1.05
C ARG A 117 18.42 -24.25 -2.25
N LYS A 118 17.73 -23.77 -3.28
CA LYS A 118 18.35 -23.20 -4.48
C LYS A 118 18.97 -21.83 -4.16
N ARG A 119 19.95 -21.40 -4.96
CA ARG A 119 20.57 -20.07 -4.85
C ARG A 119 19.54 -18.98 -5.12
N VAL A 120 19.50 -17.96 -4.26
CA VAL A 120 18.62 -16.78 -4.36
C VAL A 120 19.46 -15.58 -4.78
N ASP A 121 18.99 -14.83 -5.78
CA ASP A 121 19.68 -13.66 -6.33
C ASP A 121 19.42 -12.37 -5.55
N ALA A 122 18.24 -12.25 -4.92
CA ALA A 122 17.93 -11.17 -3.99
C ALA A 122 16.80 -11.54 -3.01
N VAL A 123 16.84 -10.95 -1.82
CA VAL A 123 15.70 -10.83 -0.90
C VAL A 123 15.10 -9.44 -1.09
N ILE A 124 13.80 -9.36 -1.32
CA ILE A 124 13.03 -8.12 -1.45
C ILE A 124 12.16 -8.02 -0.21
N ALA A 125 12.36 -6.99 0.61
CA ALA A 125 11.55 -6.76 1.81
C ALA A 125 10.75 -5.47 1.68
N MET A 126 9.44 -5.53 1.92
CA MET A 126 8.56 -4.38 1.89
C MET A 126 8.52 -3.68 3.26
N SER A 127 8.40 -2.35 3.27
CA SER A 127 7.99 -1.55 4.42
C SER A 127 6.79 -0.67 4.07
N PRO A 128 5.87 -0.45 5.03
CA PRO A 128 5.82 -1.04 6.38
C PRO A 128 5.48 -2.55 6.42
N PRO A 129 5.78 -3.27 7.53
CA PRO A 129 6.48 -2.79 8.72
C PRO A 129 8.01 -2.81 8.58
N LEU A 130 8.71 -1.88 9.26
CA LEU A 130 10.19 -1.79 9.25
C LEU A 130 10.88 -3.08 9.70
N THR A 131 10.23 -3.86 10.56
CA THR A 131 10.75 -5.13 11.06
C THR A 131 10.94 -6.17 9.95
N LEU A 132 10.18 -6.10 8.84
CA LEU A 132 10.44 -6.96 7.68
C LEU A 132 11.77 -6.63 6.99
N GLY A 133 12.20 -5.37 7.05
CA GLY A 133 13.50 -4.94 6.57
C GLY A 133 14.66 -5.59 7.32
N THR A 134 14.57 -5.64 8.66
CA THR A 134 15.63 -6.22 9.49
C THR A 134 15.74 -7.73 9.35
N VAL A 135 14.61 -8.43 9.33
CA VAL A 135 14.59 -9.90 9.13
C VAL A 135 14.90 -10.27 7.68
N GLY A 136 14.55 -9.41 6.71
CA GLY A 136 14.96 -9.54 5.32
C GLY A 136 16.47 -9.40 5.15
N TRP A 137 17.10 -8.46 5.86
CA TRP A 137 18.56 -8.36 5.92
C TRP A 137 19.21 -9.61 6.49
N LEU A 138 18.66 -10.15 7.59
CA LEU A 138 19.18 -11.40 8.18
C LEU A 138 19.05 -12.58 7.20
N ALA A 139 17.90 -12.73 6.56
CA ALA A 139 17.68 -13.76 5.53
C ALA A 139 18.65 -13.61 4.36
N ALA A 140 18.89 -12.37 3.89
CA ALA A 140 19.85 -12.09 2.83
C ALA A 140 21.29 -12.47 3.25
N ARG A 141 21.67 -12.21 4.51
CA ARG A 141 22.98 -12.59 5.06
C ARG A 141 23.15 -14.11 5.14
N VAL A 142 22.14 -14.83 5.66
CA VAL A 142 22.15 -16.31 5.72
C VAL A 142 22.26 -16.91 4.32
N ARG A 143 21.55 -16.34 3.34
CA ARG A 143 21.56 -16.77 1.94
C ARG A 143 22.73 -16.22 1.11
N ARG A 144 23.61 -15.41 1.70
CA ARG A 144 24.75 -14.73 1.04
C ARG A 144 24.32 -14.01 -0.25
N THR A 145 23.23 -13.24 -0.16
CA THR A 145 22.61 -12.55 -1.29
C THR A 145 22.30 -11.09 -0.96
N ARG A 146 21.77 -10.35 -1.95
CA ARG A 146 21.47 -8.92 -1.84
C ARG A 146 20.11 -8.69 -1.18
N LEU A 147 19.98 -7.58 -0.47
CA LEU A 147 18.71 -7.07 0.06
C LEU A 147 18.25 -5.89 -0.80
N VAL A 148 17.03 -5.92 -1.29
CA VAL A 148 16.31 -4.77 -1.85
C VAL A 148 15.19 -4.41 -0.88
N PHE A 149 15.18 -3.17 -0.40
CA PHE A 149 14.16 -2.70 0.53
C PHE A 149 13.17 -1.79 -0.20
N ASN A 150 11.93 -2.25 -0.33
CA ASN A 150 10.85 -1.56 -1.02
C ASN A 150 10.03 -0.76 0.00
N VAL A 151 10.19 0.56 -0.02
CA VAL A 151 9.56 1.50 0.91
C VAL A 151 8.31 2.08 0.25
N GLN A 152 7.15 1.63 0.70
CA GLN A 152 5.85 2.11 0.21
C GLN A 152 5.40 3.37 0.97
N ASP A 153 5.77 3.48 2.26
CA ASP A 153 5.55 4.65 3.11
C ASP A 153 6.74 4.85 4.05
N ILE A 154 7.03 6.10 4.41
CA ILE A 154 8.11 6.42 5.36
C ILE A 154 7.56 6.32 6.79
N PHE A 155 7.88 5.21 7.42
CA PHE A 155 7.65 4.96 8.84
C PHE A 155 8.98 5.09 9.58
N PRO A 156 9.09 5.82 10.71
CA PRO A 156 8.01 6.33 11.57
C PRO A 156 7.46 7.73 11.22
N ASP A 157 8.05 8.47 10.28
CA ASP A 157 7.71 9.88 10.02
C ASP A 157 6.21 10.12 9.80
N ALA A 158 5.54 9.26 9.02
CA ALA A 158 4.10 9.37 8.78
C ALA A 158 3.28 9.28 10.08
N VAL A 159 3.65 8.39 11.00
CA VAL A 159 2.90 8.15 12.25
C VAL A 159 3.24 9.18 13.32
N VAL A 160 4.45 9.73 13.31
CA VAL A 160 4.82 10.87 14.15
C VAL A 160 4.08 12.13 13.71
N ARG A 161 3.98 12.38 12.40
CA ARG A 161 3.27 13.56 11.84
C ARG A 161 1.76 13.51 12.11
N THR A 162 1.15 12.32 12.17
CA THR A 162 -0.27 12.18 12.56
C THR A 162 -0.49 12.25 14.07
N GLY A 163 0.57 12.30 14.88
CA GLY A 163 0.48 12.31 16.34
C GLY A 163 0.10 10.95 16.96
N ALA A 164 0.03 9.89 16.15
CA ALA A 164 -0.41 8.57 16.60
C ALA A 164 0.64 7.85 17.49
N ILE A 165 1.91 8.24 17.41
CA ILE A 165 2.95 7.84 18.36
C ILE A 165 3.65 9.09 18.89
N THR A 166 3.60 9.29 20.20
CA THR A 166 4.24 10.43 20.90
C THR A 166 5.42 10.01 21.79
N ASN A 167 5.56 8.71 22.07
CA ASN A 167 6.61 8.20 22.95
C ASN A 167 8.00 8.29 22.30
N ARG A 168 8.88 9.11 22.87
CA ARG A 168 10.22 9.39 22.35
C ARG A 168 11.10 8.13 22.20
N PHE A 169 10.97 7.15 23.10
CA PHE A 169 11.74 5.91 23.01
C PHE A 169 11.30 5.07 21.82
N VAL A 170 9.99 4.94 21.59
CA VAL A 170 9.43 4.20 20.44
C VAL A 170 9.84 4.88 19.13
N ILE A 171 9.75 6.20 19.07
CA ILE A 171 10.18 6.99 17.90
C ILE A 171 11.66 6.79 17.62
N SER A 172 12.50 6.84 18.66
CA SER A 172 13.95 6.64 18.55
C SER A 172 14.29 5.23 18.04
N LEU A 173 13.65 4.19 18.59
CA LEU A 173 13.83 2.81 18.15
C LEU A 173 13.37 2.61 16.70
N ALA A 174 12.21 3.13 16.32
CA ALA A 174 11.72 3.05 14.95
C ALA A 174 12.64 3.79 13.98
N SER A 175 13.11 4.98 14.33
CA SER A 175 14.07 5.76 13.55
C SER A 175 15.41 5.03 13.41
N TRP A 176 15.85 4.34 14.45
CA TRP A 176 17.05 3.51 14.41
C TRP A 176 16.87 2.30 13.48
N LEU A 177 15.75 1.57 13.58
CA LEU A 177 15.43 0.43 12.72
C LEU A 177 15.32 0.83 11.25
N GLU A 178 14.70 1.98 10.99
CA GLU A 178 14.59 2.59 9.67
C GLU A 178 15.99 2.84 9.06
N ARG A 179 16.82 3.63 9.75
CA ARG A 179 18.20 3.93 9.31
C ARG A 179 19.05 2.68 9.17
N PHE A 180 18.93 1.73 10.10
CA PHE A 180 19.63 0.46 10.05
C PHE A 180 19.30 -0.27 8.74
N THR A 181 18.01 -0.39 8.41
CA THR A 181 17.57 -1.10 7.21
C THR A 181 18.05 -0.40 5.94
N TYR A 182 17.94 0.92 5.85
CA TYR A 182 18.46 1.68 4.70
C TYR A 182 19.96 1.48 4.48
N ARG A 183 20.74 1.50 5.57
CA ARG A 183 22.20 1.30 5.50
C ARG A 183 22.59 -0.11 5.11
N ARG A 184 21.78 -1.11 5.46
CA ARG A 184 22.06 -2.54 5.21
C ARG A 184 21.48 -3.07 3.89
N SER A 185 20.64 -2.30 3.22
CA SER A 185 20.06 -2.66 1.93
C SER A 185 21.04 -2.43 0.78
N HIS A 186 21.08 -3.28 -0.23
CA HIS A 186 21.90 -3.03 -1.43
C HIS A 186 21.23 -2.01 -2.35
N ALA A 187 19.90 -1.99 -2.35
CA ALA A 187 19.07 -0.97 -2.97
C ALA A 187 17.87 -0.64 -2.07
N VAL A 188 17.48 0.62 -2.03
CA VAL A 188 16.24 1.10 -1.41
C VAL A 188 15.37 1.67 -2.53
N VAL A 189 14.19 1.11 -2.72
CA VAL A 189 13.23 1.57 -3.72
C VAL A 189 12.17 2.40 -3.00
N VAL A 190 11.89 3.59 -3.54
CA VAL A 190 10.89 4.54 -3.03
C VAL A 190 9.98 4.99 -4.17
N LEU A 191 8.82 5.58 -3.83
CA LEU A 191 7.78 5.89 -4.80
C LEU A 191 7.88 7.27 -5.47
N SER A 192 8.60 8.23 -4.86
CA SER A 192 8.71 9.60 -5.36
C SER A 192 10.06 10.23 -5.02
N ASP A 193 10.37 11.35 -5.66
CA ASP A 193 11.56 12.15 -5.38
C ASP A 193 11.56 12.71 -3.95
N ASP A 194 10.40 13.07 -3.39
CA ASP A 194 10.29 13.52 -2.00
C ASP A 194 10.67 12.42 -1.00
N LEU A 195 10.18 11.20 -1.23
CA LEU A 195 10.57 10.04 -0.41
C LEU A 195 12.06 9.73 -0.59
N CYS A 196 12.58 9.90 -1.81
CA CYS A 196 14.00 9.73 -2.09
C CYS A 196 14.85 10.73 -1.31
N ALA A 197 14.47 12.01 -1.32
CA ALA A 197 15.14 13.07 -0.58
C ALA A 197 15.11 12.79 0.93
N ASN A 198 13.96 12.37 1.48
CA ASN A 198 13.84 12.00 2.89
C ASN A 198 14.77 10.84 3.26
N VAL A 199 14.78 9.75 2.48
CA VAL A 199 15.65 8.58 2.74
C VAL A 199 17.12 8.95 2.60
N ARG A 200 17.50 9.73 1.58
CA ARG A 200 18.88 10.18 1.36
C ARG A 200 19.39 11.07 2.51
N ALA A 201 18.55 11.95 3.04
CA ALA A 201 18.88 12.76 4.21
C ALA A 201 19.19 11.94 5.48
N LYS A 202 18.73 10.68 5.53
CA LYS A 202 18.98 9.74 6.64
C LYS A 202 20.20 8.83 6.42
N LEU A 203 20.87 8.96 5.28
CA LEU A 203 22.02 8.15 4.85
C LEU A 203 23.31 8.97 4.77
N SER A 204 24.45 8.28 4.75
CA SER A 204 25.72 8.92 4.39
C SER A 204 25.74 9.26 2.90
N VAL A 205 26.55 10.26 2.51
CA VAL A 205 26.73 10.67 1.11
C VAL A 205 27.07 9.48 0.20
N SER A 206 27.98 8.60 0.65
CA SER A 206 28.39 7.39 -0.07
C SER A 206 27.27 6.37 -0.32
N ARG A 207 26.15 6.49 0.39
CA ARG A 207 25.01 5.56 0.34
C ARG A 207 23.81 6.18 -0.36
N ALA A 208 23.82 7.47 -0.68
CA ALA A 208 22.70 8.16 -1.32
C ALA A 208 22.34 7.57 -2.70
N SER A 209 23.34 7.05 -3.43
CA SER A 209 23.19 6.41 -4.74
C SER A 209 22.47 5.06 -4.71
N THR A 210 22.29 4.43 -3.54
CA THR A 210 21.55 3.18 -3.42
C THR A 210 20.04 3.37 -3.32
N VAL A 211 19.57 4.62 -3.36
CA VAL A 211 18.15 4.97 -3.29
C VAL A 211 17.63 5.27 -4.70
N HIS A 212 16.60 4.53 -5.12
CA HIS A 212 16.04 4.56 -6.46
C HIS A 212 14.55 4.91 -6.38
N VAL A 213 14.10 5.82 -7.24
CA VAL A 213 12.69 6.14 -7.41
C VAL A 213 12.11 5.19 -8.45
N VAL A 214 11.16 4.36 -8.02
CA VAL A 214 10.35 3.50 -8.89
C VAL A 214 8.90 3.70 -8.44
N PRO A 215 8.12 4.54 -9.15
CA PRO A 215 6.73 4.76 -8.82
C PRO A 215 5.92 3.47 -8.89
N ASN A 216 4.83 3.41 -8.13
CA ASN A 216 3.87 2.32 -8.29
C ASN A 216 3.17 2.44 -9.66
N PHE A 217 2.63 1.31 -10.10
CA PHE A 217 1.87 1.18 -11.33
C PHE A 217 0.37 1.11 -11.04
N VAL A 218 -0.41 1.09 -12.11
CA VAL A 218 -1.86 0.95 -12.09
C VAL A 218 -2.31 0.04 -13.22
N ASP A 219 -3.43 -0.64 -13.02
CA ASP A 219 -4.07 -1.44 -14.05
C ASP A 219 -4.66 -0.53 -15.14
N THR A 220 -3.92 -0.37 -16.23
CA THR A 220 -4.33 0.42 -17.41
C THR A 220 -5.15 -0.39 -18.40
N VAL A 221 -5.37 -1.69 -18.14
CA VAL A 221 -6.25 -2.54 -18.96
C VAL A 221 -7.68 -2.45 -18.41
N GLY A 222 -7.85 -2.58 -17.10
CA GLY A 222 -9.14 -2.48 -16.43
C GLY A 222 -9.61 -1.03 -16.24
N ILE A 223 -8.69 -0.09 -16.01
CA ILE A 223 -9.00 1.32 -15.79
C ILE A 223 -8.62 2.11 -17.04
N THR A 224 -9.65 2.47 -17.80
CA THR A 224 -9.55 3.21 -19.05
C THR A 224 -10.47 4.43 -19.01
N PRO A 225 -10.19 5.48 -19.81
CA PRO A 225 -11.11 6.60 -19.96
C PRO A 225 -12.48 6.13 -20.46
N ARG A 226 -13.54 6.66 -19.85
CA ARG A 226 -14.94 6.37 -20.20
C ARG A 226 -15.75 7.65 -20.19
N ASP A 227 -16.95 7.63 -20.76
CA ASP A 227 -17.89 8.75 -20.63
C ASP A 227 -18.29 8.97 -19.16
N ARG A 228 -18.63 10.21 -18.79
CA ARG A 228 -19.02 10.55 -17.42
C ARG A 228 -20.46 10.18 -17.08
N LEU A 229 -21.32 10.01 -18.08
CA LEU A 229 -22.73 9.62 -17.94
C LEU A 229 -22.82 8.10 -17.77
N THR A 230 -22.30 7.62 -16.64
CA THR A 230 -22.25 6.20 -16.29
C THR A 230 -23.58 5.71 -15.70
N PRO A 231 -23.86 4.40 -15.72
CA PRO A 231 -24.96 3.83 -14.94
C PRO A 231 -24.88 4.20 -13.45
N TYR A 232 -23.68 4.20 -12.87
CA TYR A 232 -23.44 4.62 -11.49
C TYR A 232 -23.88 6.07 -11.21
N ARG A 233 -23.75 6.98 -12.18
CA ARG A 233 -24.26 8.35 -12.08
C ARG A 233 -25.77 8.38 -11.86
N THR A 234 -26.49 7.57 -12.62
CA THR A 234 -27.95 7.40 -12.52
C THR A 234 -28.33 6.77 -11.17
N GLU A 235 -27.60 5.75 -10.71
CA GLU A 235 -27.82 5.12 -9.40
C GLU A 235 -27.71 6.12 -8.24
N LEU A 236 -26.79 7.09 -8.35
CA LEU A 236 -26.62 8.15 -7.34
C LEU A 236 -27.66 9.28 -7.46
N GLY A 237 -28.55 9.23 -8.46
CA GLY A 237 -29.50 10.30 -8.74
C GLY A 237 -28.80 11.61 -9.10
N LEU A 238 -27.68 11.53 -9.83
CA LEU A 238 -26.92 12.67 -10.34
C LEU A 238 -27.43 13.02 -11.74
N GLY A 239 -27.69 14.31 -11.97
CA GLY A 239 -28.11 14.84 -13.27
C GLY A 239 -26.91 15.10 -14.17
N THR A 240 -26.91 16.20 -14.93
CA THR A 240 -25.80 16.58 -15.82
C THR A 240 -24.80 17.54 -15.18
N GLU A 241 -25.03 17.95 -13.92
CA GLU A 241 -24.20 18.89 -13.17
C GLU A 241 -22.77 18.40 -12.96
N PRO A 242 -21.80 19.28 -12.68
CA PRO A 242 -20.44 18.84 -12.36
C PRO A 242 -20.42 17.96 -11.10
N VAL A 243 -19.65 16.87 -11.16
CA VAL A 243 -19.45 15.94 -10.05
C VAL A 243 -18.01 15.99 -9.55
N VAL A 244 -17.84 16.33 -8.27
CA VAL A 244 -16.57 16.25 -7.54
C VAL A 244 -16.61 15.00 -6.66
N MET A 245 -15.63 14.10 -6.82
CA MET A 245 -15.64 12.81 -6.11
C MET A 245 -14.39 12.59 -5.28
N TYR A 246 -14.58 12.05 -4.08
CA TYR A 246 -13.52 11.41 -3.30
C TYR A 246 -13.77 9.91 -3.20
N ALA A 247 -12.84 9.09 -3.67
CA ALA A 247 -12.94 7.63 -3.61
C ALA A 247 -11.82 6.98 -2.78
N GLY A 248 -12.17 6.45 -1.61
CA GLY A 248 -11.31 5.60 -0.77
C GLY A 248 -11.45 5.86 0.73
N ASN A 249 -10.42 5.50 1.51
CA ASN A 249 -10.49 5.56 2.97
C ASN A 249 -10.82 6.97 3.51
N VAL A 250 -11.90 7.09 4.30
CA VAL A 250 -12.34 8.31 4.96
C VAL A 250 -11.69 8.39 6.34
N GLY A 251 -10.43 8.79 6.36
CA GLY A 251 -9.60 8.90 7.57
C GLY A 251 -9.23 10.34 7.92
N TYR A 252 -8.85 10.55 9.18
CA TYR A 252 -8.46 11.88 9.69
C TYR A 252 -7.27 12.50 8.94
N SER A 253 -6.38 11.68 8.36
CA SER A 253 -5.24 12.13 7.56
C SER A 253 -5.65 12.84 6.26
N GLN A 254 -6.89 12.68 5.80
CA GLN A 254 -7.31 13.15 4.48
C GLN A 254 -7.85 14.58 4.49
N GLY A 255 -8.25 15.12 5.65
CA GLY A 255 -8.73 16.51 5.75
C GLY A 255 -10.00 16.78 4.93
N LEU A 256 -10.93 15.83 4.87
CA LEU A 256 -12.12 15.90 4.01
C LEU A 256 -13.16 16.93 4.46
N GLU A 257 -13.04 17.45 5.68
CA GLU A 257 -13.74 18.64 6.16
C GLU A 257 -13.62 19.84 5.19
N ALA A 258 -12.49 19.99 4.48
CA ALA A 258 -12.36 21.02 3.44
C ALA A 258 -13.29 20.78 2.24
N LEU A 259 -13.54 19.52 1.85
CA LEU A 259 -14.47 19.16 0.77
C LEU A 259 -15.90 19.58 1.13
N VAL A 260 -16.30 19.38 2.38
CA VAL A 260 -17.62 19.78 2.88
C VAL A 260 -17.77 21.29 2.87
N GLU A 261 -16.73 22.03 3.27
CA GLU A 261 -16.77 23.50 3.21
C GLU A 261 -16.90 24.04 1.78
N VAL A 262 -16.22 23.41 0.81
CA VAL A 262 -16.41 23.75 -0.60
C VAL A 262 -17.82 23.42 -1.07
N ALA A 263 -18.39 22.28 -0.64
CA ALA A 263 -19.74 21.88 -0.98
C ALA A 263 -20.81 22.87 -0.49
N ARG A 264 -20.64 23.46 0.71
CA ARG A 264 -21.54 24.50 1.25
C ARG A 264 -21.65 25.72 0.34
N ARG A 265 -20.57 26.07 -0.36
CA ARG A 265 -20.46 27.28 -1.17
C ARG A 265 -20.88 27.07 -2.63
N ASN A 266 -21.11 25.82 -3.05
CA ASN A 266 -21.31 25.45 -4.46
C ASN A 266 -22.48 24.47 -4.61
N SER A 267 -23.71 24.93 -4.38
CA SER A 267 -24.93 24.10 -4.44
C SER A 267 -25.25 23.54 -5.83
N ASN A 268 -24.66 24.10 -6.88
CA ASN A 268 -24.78 23.66 -8.27
C ASN A 268 -23.80 22.53 -8.66
N ILE A 269 -22.94 22.09 -7.74
CA ILE A 269 -21.98 20.99 -7.93
C ILE A 269 -22.37 19.85 -6.99
N SER A 270 -22.41 18.63 -7.53
CA SER A 270 -22.62 17.42 -6.73
C SER A 270 -21.31 16.89 -6.18
N PHE A 271 -21.25 16.62 -4.88
CA PHE A 271 -20.10 16.05 -4.19
C PHE A 271 -20.39 14.61 -3.78
N VAL A 272 -19.51 13.69 -4.13
CA VAL A 272 -19.68 12.26 -3.82
C VAL A 272 -18.49 11.74 -3.01
N VAL A 273 -18.78 11.13 -1.87
CA VAL A 273 -17.80 10.45 -1.01
C VAL A 273 -18.03 8.95 -1.08
N ASN A 274 -17.18 8.28 -1.86
CA ASN A 274 -17.11 6.84 -2.05
C ASN A 274 -16.10 6.23 -1.07
N GLY A 275 -16.52 5.86 0.14
CA GLY A 275 -15.64 5.15 1.04
C GLY A 275 -16.15 5.00 2.46
N ASP A 276 -15.29 4.44 3.29
CA ASP A 276 -15.51 4.25 4.72
C ASP A 276 -14.22 4.54 5.49
N GLY A 277 -14.32 4.73 6.79
CA GLY A 277 -13.18 4.95 7.67
C GLY A 277 -13.57 5.66 8.96
N ALA A 278 -12.57 5.81 9.83
CA ALA A 278 -12.77 6.32 11.18
C ALA A 278 -13.39 7.73 11.25
N ALA A 279 -13.22 8.56 10.21
CA ALA A 279 -13.73 9.93 10.17
C ALA A 279 -15.10 10.06 9.47
N LEU A 280 -15.70 8.97 8.98
CA LEU A 280 -16.93 9.03 8.17
C LEU A 280 -18.11 9.59 8.95
N ALA A 281 -18.29 9.19 10.21
CA ALA A 281 -19.39 9.67 11.04
C ALA A 281 -19.31 11.19 11.26
N ASP A 282 -18.13 11.69 11.61
CA ASP A 282 -17.86 13.11 11.80
C ASP A 282 -18.09 13.90 10.50
N LEU A 283 -17.63 13.37 9.37
CA LEU A 283 -17.80 13.99 8.05
C LEU A 283 -19.28 14.08 7.63
N ARG A 284 -20.07 13.02 7.90
CA ARG A 284 -21.52 13.02 7.66
C ARG A 284 -22.23 14.05 8.53
N ALA A 285 -21.86 14.17 9.80
CA ALA A 285 -22.43 15.18 10.70
C ALA A 285 -22.13 16.61 10.20
N GLN A 286 -20.92 16.86 9.72
CA GLN A 286 -20.55 18.17 9.14
C GLN A 286 -21.29 18.49 7.84
N ALA A 287 -21.61 17.48 7.03
CA ALA A 287 -22.34 17.62 5.78
C ALA A 287 -23.88 17.61 5.97
N ALA A 288 -24.37 17.48 7.21
CA ALA A 288 -25.81 17.44 7.49
C ALA A 288 -26.51 18.69 6.94
N GLY A 289 -27.60 18.49 6.20
CA GLY A 289 -28.37 19.56 5.55
C GLY A 289 -27.88 19.95 4.15
N LEU A 290 -26.76 19.41 3.66
CA LEU A 290 -26.28 19.67 2.31
C LEU A 290 -26.87 18.69 1.31
N ALA A 291 -27.85 19.16 0.52
CA ALA A 291 -28.53 18.36 -0.51
C ALA A 291 -27.60 17.91 -1.65
N ASN A 292 -26.47 18.60 -1.84
CA ASN A 292 -25.50 18.33 -2.90
C ASN A 292 -24.35 17.40 -2.46
N VAL A 293 -24.36 16.85 -1.23
CA VAL A 293 -23.34 15.90 -0.75
C VAL A 293 -23.95 14.50 -0.61
N ARG A 294 -23.34 13.52 -1.28
CA ARG A 294 -23.76 12.11 -1.27
C ARG A 294 -22.66 11.22 -0.70
N PHE A 295 -23.04 10.28 0.17
CA PHE A 295 -22.15 9.26 0.72
C PHE A 295 -22.59 7.88 0.23
N SER A 296 -21.77 7.23 -0.59
CA SER A 296 -22.13 5.97 -1.27
C SER A 296 -21.33 4.76 -0.79
N GLY A 297 -20.47 4.93 0.20
CA GLY A 297 -19.66 3.84 0.77
C GLY A 297 -18.63 3.27 -0.22
N TYR A 298 -18.00 2.16 0.15
CA TYR A 298 -17.10 1.45 -0.76
C TYR A 298 -17.86 0.81 -1.91
N GLN A 299 -17.26 0.87 -3.10
CA GLN A 299 -17.79 0.23 -4.29
C GLN A 299 -17.00 -1.05 -4.60
N PRO A 300 -17.63 -2.03 -5.27
CA PRO A 300 -16.93 -3.20 -5.79
C PRO A 300 -15.73 -2.84 -6.69
N ASP A 301 -14.65 -3.62 -6.61
CA ASP A 301 -13.41 -3.36 -7.34
C ASP A 301 -13.59 -3.37 -8.87
N ASP A 302 -14.47 -4.24 -9.38
CA ASP A 302 -14.82 -4.37 -10.80
C ASP A 302 -15.55 -3.13 -11.35
N ARG A 303 -16.16 -2.33 -10.47
CA ARG A 303 -16.76 -1.04 -10.82
C ARG A 303 -15.79 0.13 -10.79
N LEU A 304 -14.52 -0.06 -10.40
CA LEU A 304 -13.59 1.06 -10.17
C LEU A 304 -13.48 2.01 -11.37
N ALA A 305 -13.39 1.49 -12.59
CA ALA A 305 -13.32 2.33 -13.79
C ALA A 305 -14.60 3.15 -14.02
N GLU A 306 -15.77 2.58 -13.73
CA GLU A 306 -17.06 3.28 -13.80
C GLU A 306 -17.17 4.36 -12.72
N VAL A 307 -16.81 4.03 -11.48
CA VAL A 307 -16.81 4.97 -10.35
C VAL A 307 -15.91 6.17 -10.66
N LEU A 308 -14.68 5.93 -11.11
CA LEU A 308 -13.75 7.00 -11.45
C LEU A 308 -14.27 7.86 -12.59
N ALA A 309 -14.85 7.23 -13.63
CA ALA A 309 -15.40 7.93 -14.78
C ALA A 309 -16.61 8.81 -14.44
N THR A 310 -17.39 8.45 -13.42
CA THR A 310 -18.60 9.19 -13.03
C THR A 310 -18.32 10.64 -12.64
N ALA A 311 -17.12 10.91 -12.11
CA ALA A 311 -16.72 12.23 -11.66
C ALA A 311 -16.13 13.08 -12.79
N ASP A 312 -16.44 14.37 -12.77
CA ASP A 312 -15.78 15.37 -13.61
C ASP A 312 -14.41 15.73 -13.03
N VAL A 313 -14.30 15.81 -11.69
CA VAL A 313 -13.05 16.03 -10.95
C VAL A 313 -12.96 15.05 -9.79
N GLN A 314 -11.79 14.46 -9.61
CA GLN A 314 -11.46 13.60 -8.49
C GLN A 314 -10.61 14.37 -7.47
N VAL A 315 -10.86 14.14 -6.19
CA VAL A 315 -10.16 14.81 -5.09
C VAL A 315 -9.21 13.84 -4.42
N VAL A 316 -7.95 14.24 -4.28
CA VAL A 316 -6.94 13.56 -3.49
C VAL A 316 -6.41 14.52 -2.44
N SER A 317 -6.98 14.43 -1.24
CA SER A 317 -6.61 15.30 -0.13
C SER A 317 -5.76 14.58 0.93
N LEU A 318 -4.77 15.29 1.44
CA LEU A 318 -3.95 14.92 2.59
C LEU A 318 -3.74 16.16 3.47
N ARG A 319 -3.70 15.96 4.79
CA ARG A 319 -3.29 17.03 5.71
C ARG A 319 -1.87 17.48 5.41
N ALA A 320 -1.60 18.77 5.65
CA ALA A 320 -0.32 19.40 5.40
C ALA A 320 0.84 18.60 6.00
N GLY A 321 1.90 18.43 5.22
CA GLY A 321 3.09 17.66 5.62
C GLY A 321 2.99 16.15 5.40
N LEU A 322 1.85 15.55 5.07
CA LEU A 322 1.78 14.09 4.83
C LEU A 322 2.27 13.67 3.43
N ALA A 323 2.19 14.54 2.43
CA ALA A 323 2.61 14.23 1.06
C ALA A 323 4.13 13.92 0.94
N ALA A 324 4.95 14.47 1.83
CA ALA A 324 6.40 14.22 1.83
C ALA A 324 6.81 12.86 2.43
N VAL A 325 5.85 12.07 2.93
CA VAL A 325 6.12 10.79 3.62
C VAL A 325 5.25 9.62 3.12
N SER A 326 4.32 9.88 2.20
CA SER A 326 3.46 8.87 1.57
C SER A 326 2.98 9.38 0.21
N VAL A 327 2.83 8.47 -0.76
CA VAL A 327 2.32 8.79 -2.10
C VAL A 327 0.87 8.27 -2.22
N PRO A 328 -0.13 9.14 -2.48
CA PRO A 328 -1.51 8.70 -2.63
C PRO A 328 -1.69 7.80 -3.87
N SER A 329 -1.88 6.50 -3.67
CA SER A 329 -1.99 5.53 -4.76
C SER A 329 -3.17 5.75 -5.71
N LYS A 330 -4.22 6.46 -5.27
CA LYS A 330 -5.41 6.74 -6.10
C LYS A 330 -5.11 7.66 -7.27
N VAL A 331 -4.09 8.52 -7.16
CA VAL A 331 -3.70 9.43 -8.24
C VAL A 331 -3.45 8.65 -9.52
N TYR A 332 -2.77 7.50 -9.44
CA TYR A 332 -2.50 6.67 -10.61
C TYR A 332 -3.79 6.18 -11.29
N SER A 333 -4.78 5.72 -10.51
CA SER A 333 -6.07 5.26 -11.05
C SER A 333 -6.90 6.40 -11.64
N ILE A 334 -6.89 7.57 -11.01
CA ILE A 334 -7.58 8.77 -11.52
C ILE A 334 -6.99 9.18 -12.87
N LEU A 335 -5.66 9.23 -12.96
CA LEU A 335 -4.96 9.59 -14.20
C LEU A 335 -5.16 8.52 -15.29
N ALA A 336 -5.14 7.22 -14.95
CA ALA A 336 -5.44 6.15 -15.89
C ALA A 336 -6.88 6.22 -16.44
N ALA A 337 -7.84 6.67 -15.62
CA ALA A 337 -9.21 6.92 -16.03
C ALA A 337 -9.38 8.22 -16.86
N GLY A 338 -8.31 8.97 -17.12
CA GLY A 338 -8.34 10.22 -17.87
C GLY A 338 -9.10 11.35 -17.16
N ARG A 339 -9.13 11.34 -15.82
CA ARG A 339 -9.86 12.33 -15.01
C ARG A 339 -8.96 13.37 -14.39
N GLY A 340 -9.48 14.59 -14.28
CA GLY A 340 -8.82 15.67 -13.56
C GLY A 340 -8.71 15.32 -12.08
N VAL A 341 -7.55 15.60 -11.49
CA VAL A 341 -7.26 15.40 -10.07
C VAL A 341 -6.89 16.72 -9.41
N VAL A 342 -7.41 16.96 -8.21
CA VAL A 342 -7.07 18.11 -7.35
C VAL A 342 -6.57 17.63 -6.00
#